data_AF-A0A318HPD5-F1
#
_entry.id   AF-A0A318HPD5-F1
#
_cell.length_a   1.000
_cell.length_b   1.000
_cell.length_c   1.000
_cell.angle_alpha   90.00
_cell.angle_beta   90.00
_cell.angle_gamma   90.00
#
_symmetry.space_group_name_H-M   'P 1'
#
loop_
_entity.id
_entity.type
_entity.pdbx_description
1 polymer ?
#
loop_
_entity_poly.entity_id
_entity_poly.type
_entity_poly.pdbx_seq_one_letter_code
_entity_poly.pdbx_strand_id
1 'polypeptide(L)'
;MEAIEKRAHRSTECEQRVRKALGKLAKTGIPFTVKDVCDLAGVGKTFIYDPRHPELTQAILDARNASQIATTIRAEQNIDGRTSSWRGRAINAEAHAKKLKADLAERDSRIADLTGQLYDPNGTHLVDENARLRGLLAVANQNLKDAHTEVQTLNRSLDAARANVKRERQRNVTQLFAADHPIPS
;
A
#
# COMPACT_ATOMS: atom_id res chain seq x y z
N MET A 1 -24.79 -44.83 -63.59
CA MET A 1 -25.33 -44.66 -62.21
C MET A 1 -24.25 -44.33 -61.17
N GLU A 2 -22.94 -44.45 -61.47
CA GLU A 2 -21.86 -44.24 -60.46
C GLU A 2 -21.66 -42.79 -59.93
N ALA A 3 -22.15 -41.76 -60.64
CA ALA A 3 -21.87 -40.36 -60.27
C ALA A 3 -22.76 -39.79 -59.14
N ILE A 4 -23.87 -40.47 -58.82
CA ILE A 4 -24.81 -40.09 -57.76
C ILE A 4 -24.40 -40.78 -56.45
N GLU A 5 -24.04 -42.05 -56.51
CA GLU A 5 -23.54 -42.81 -55.35
C GLU A 5 -22.24 -42.23 -54.79
N LYS A 6 -21.29 -41.84 -55.66
CA LYS A 6 -20.05 -41.15 -55.24
C LYS A 6 -20.33 -39.80 -54.55
N ARG A 7 -21.42 -39.12 -54.89
CA ARG A 7 -21.84 -37.87 -54.24
C ARG A 7 -22.53 -38.12 -52.90
N ALA A 8 -23.37 -39.14 -52.81
CA ALA A 8 -24.03 -39.54 -51.56
C ALA A 8 -23.00 -39.97 -50.49
N HIS A 9 -22.01 -40.78 -50.89
CA HIS A 9 -20.97 -41.27 -49.98
C HIS A 9 -20.08 -40.14 -49.41
N ARG A 10 -19.69 -39.17 -50.25
CA ARG A 10 -18.95 -37.98 -49.78
C ARG A 10 -19.77 -37.11 -48.82
N SER A 11 -21.09 -37.01 -49.04
CA SER A 11 -21.97 -36.28 -48.13
C SER A 11 -22.01 -36.92 -46.75
N THR A 12 -22.13 -38.25 -46.67
CA THR A 12 -22.15 -38.98 -45.39
C THR A 12 -20.82 -38.89 -44.63
N GLU A 13 -19.69 -38.90 -45.35
CA GLU A 13 -18.37 -38.75 -44.76
C GLU A 13 -18.16 -37.34 -44.19
N CYS A 14 -18.59 -36.29 -44.91
CA CYS A 14 -18.59 -34.92 -44.42
C CYS A 14 -19.45 -34.76 -43.16
N GLU A 15 -20.64 -35.37 -43.14
CA GLU A 15 -21.56 -35.33 -42.00
C GLU A 15 -20.96 -35.99 -40.74
N GLN A 16 -20.30 -37.15 -40.90
CA GLN A 16 -19.59 -37.81 -39.81
C GLN A 16 -18.44 -36.96 -39.26
N ARG A 17 -17.66 -36.30 -40.13
CA ARG A 17 -16.60 -35.38 -39.71
C ARG A 17 -17.13 -34.21 -38.90
N VAL A 18 -18.26 -33.63 -39.31
CA VAL A 18 -18.92 -32.54 -38.57
C VAL A 18 -19.40 -33.02 -37.20
N ARG A 19 -20.07 -34.17 -37.10
CA ARG A 19 -20.49 -34.72 -35.80
C ARG A 19 -19.30 -34.98 -34.86
N LYS A 20 -18.18 -35.49 -35.40
CA LYS A 20 -16.96 -35.73 -34.63
C LYS A 20 -16.32 -34.42 -34.15
N ALA A 21 -16.28 -33.40 -35.00
CA ALA A 21 -15.79 -32.07 -34.65
C ALA A 21 -16.66 -31.43 -33.56
N LEU A 22 -17.98 -31.49 -33.72
CA LEU A 22 -18.94 -30.98 -32.75
C LEU A 22 -18.78 -31.66 -31.38
N GLY A 23 -18.65 -32.99 -31.35
CA GLY A 23 -18.43 -33.74 -30.13
C GLY A 23 -17.10 -33.38 -29.43
N LYS A 24 -16.05 -33.03 -30.17
CA LYS A 24 -14.79 -32.54 -29.59
C LYS A 24 -14.96 -31.15 -28.98
N LEU A 25 -15.59 -30.23 -29.70
CA LEU A 25 -15.82 -28.85 -29.24
C LEU A 25 -16.80 -28.77 -28.07
N ALA A 26 -17.82 -29.63 -28.03
CA ALA A 26 -18.72 -29.74 -26.90
C ALA A 26 -17.98 -30.27 -25.64
N LYS A 27 -17.03 -31.20 -25.81
CA LYS A 27 -16.24 -31.78 -24.70
C LYS A 27 -15.23 -30.82 -24.11
N THR A 28 -14.67 -29.91 -24.89
CA THR A 28 -13.72 -28.91 -24.36
C THR A 28 -14.42 -27.92 -23.42
N GLY A 29 -15.74 -27.75 -23.53
CA GLY A 29 -16.51 -26.86 -22.67
C GLY A 29 -16.12 -25.39 -22.81
N ILE A 30 -15.45 -25.04 -23.91
CA ILE A 30 -15.08 -23.69 -24.33
C ILE A 30 -16.13 -23.22 -25.34
N PRO A 31 -16.61 -21.97 -25.27
CA PRO A 31 -17.55 -21.45 -26.25
C PRO A 31 -16.91 -21.43 -27.64
N PHE A 32 -17.62 -21.97 -28.62
CA PHE A 32 -17.14 -22.09 -29.99
C PHE A 32 -18.17 -21.53 -30.98
N THR A 33 -17.74 -21.34 -32.22
CA THR A 33 -18.55 -20.82 -33.32
C THR A 33 -18.75 -21.87 -34.39
N VAL A 34 -19.71 -21.63 -35.30
CA VAL A 34 -19.92 -22.49 -36.48
C VAL A 34 -18.65 -22.57 -37.34
N LYS A 35 -17.84 -21.50 -37.37
CA LYS A 35 -16.57 -21.49 -38.09
C LYS A 35 -15.58 -22.49 -37.51
N ASP A 36 -15.50 -22.59 -36.18
CA ASP A 36 -14.59 -23.54 -35.52
C ASP A 36 -14.99 -24.99 -35.81
N VAL A 37 -16.29 -25.25 -35.97
CA VAL A 37 -16.80 -26.54 -36.43
C VAL A 37 -16.38 -26.81 -37.88
N CYS A 38 -16.52 -25.83 -38.78
CA CYS A 38 -16.08 -25.93 -40.18
C CYS A 38 -14.58 -26.24 -40.29
N ASP A 39 -13.76 -25.49 -39.55
CA ASP A 39 -12.30 -25.58 -39.59
C ASP A 39 -11.84 -26.93 -39.04
N LEU A 40 -12.47 -27.42 -37.96
CA LEU A 40 -12.15 -28.72 -37.36
C LEU A 40 -12.66 -29.92 -38.17
N ALA A 41 -13.79 -29.77 -38.87
CA ALA A 41 -14.37 -30.82 -39.71
C ALA A 41 -13.80 -30.83 -41.14
N GLY A 42 -13.15 -29.74 -41.57
CA GLY A 42 -12.66 -29.56 -42.94
C GLY A 42 -13.81 -29.48 -43.96
N VAL A 43 -14.88 -28.75 -43.62
CA VAL A 43 -16.05 -28.54 -44.50
C VAL A 43 -16.37 -27.06 -44.63
N GLY A 44 -16.97 -26.67 -45.77
CA GLY A 44 -17.42 -25.30 -45.98
C GLY A 44 -18.72 -24.97 -45.23
N LYS A 45 -18.95 -23.69 -44.92
CA LYS A 45 -20.21 -23.22 -44.29
C LYS A 45 -21.46 -23.60 -45.10
N THR A 46 -21.35 -23.60 -46.42
CA THR A 46 -22.44 -23.98 -47.33
C THR A 46 -22.88 -25.43 -47.16
N PHE A 47 -21.99 -26.34 -46.76
CA PHE A 47 -22.35 -27.73 -46.47
C PHE A 47 -23.17 -27.84 -45.17
N ILE A 48 -22.83 -27.03 -44.17
CA ILE A 48 -23.56 -27.01 -42.90
C ILE A 48 -24.98 -26.50 -43.12
N TYR A 49 -25.13 -25.38 -43.84
CA TYR A 49 -26.43 -24.76 -44.11
C TYR A 49 -27.19 -25.36 -45.32
N ASP A 50 -26.77 -26.52 -45.83
CA ASP A 50 -27.48 -27.17 -46.93
C ASP A 50 -28.87 -27.60 -46.45
N PRO A 51 -29.96 -27.22 -47.16
CA PRO A 51 -31.34 -27.64 -46.82
C PRO A 51 -31.53 -29.16 -46.75
N ARG A 52 -30.60 -29.93 -47.32
CA ARG A 52 -30.61 -31.41 -47.27
C ARG A 52 -30.24 -31.97 -45.89
N HIS A 53 -29.63 -31.17 -45.02
CA HIS A 53 -29.14 -31.58 -43.70
C HIS A 53 -29.58 -30.63 -42.56
N PRO A 54 -30.90 -30.38 -42.39
CA PRO A 54 -31.39 -29.41 -41.40
C PRO A 54 -31.05 -29.82 -39.96
N GLU A 55 -31.03 -31.14 -39.69
CA GLU A 55 -30.67 -31.69 -38.38
C GLU A 55 -29.22 -31.39 -37.99
N LEU A 56 -28.30 -31.36 -38.96
CA LEU A 56 -26.90 -31.05 -38.73
C LEU A 56 -26.72 -29.58 -38.35
N THR A 57 -27.42 -28.69 -39.06
CA THR A 57 -27.45 -27.26 -38.72
C THR A 57 -27.95 -27.06 -37.30
N GLN A 58 -29.07 -27.70 -36.93
CA GLN A 58 -29.64 -27.53 -35.60
C GLN A 58 -28.73 -28.08 -34.50
N ALA A 59 -28.16 -29.27 -34.68
CA ALA A 59 -27.22 -29.83 -33.72
C ALA A 59 -26.04 -28.88 -33.43
N ILE A 60 -25.52 -28.20 -34.46
CA ILE A 60 -24.42 -27.23 -34.30
C ILE A 60 -24.89 -25.98 -33.55
N LEU A 61 -26.06 -25.44 -33.90
CA LEU A 61 -26.60 -24.24 -33.26
C LEU A 61 -26.93 -24.50 -31.79
N ASP A 62 -27.55 -25.64 -31.48
CA ASP A 62 -27.89 -26.04 -30.11
C ASP A 62 -26.63 -26.24 -29.26
N ALA A 63 -25.63 -26.96 -29.78
CA ALA A 63 -24.38 -27.17 -29.07
C ALA A 63 -23.59 -25.86 -28.88
N ARG A 64 -23.63 -24.96 -29.87
CA ARG A 64 -23.07 -23.60 -29.74
C ARG A 64 -23.78 -22.85 -28.62
N ASN A 65 -25.10 -22.78 -28.66
CA ASN A 65 -25.90 -22.04 -27.68
C ASN A 65 -25.65 -22.59 -26.27
N ALA A 66 -25.64 -23.92 -26.11
CA ALA A 66 -25.31 -24.59 -24.85
C ALA A 66 -23.90 -24.21 -24.35
N SER A 67 -22.89 -24.16 -25.23
CA SER A 67 -21.52 -23.75 -24.86
C SER A 67 -21.43 -22.30 -24.40
N GLN A 68 -22.20 -21.41 -25.03
CA GLN A 68 -22.24 -19.98 -24.69
C GLN A 68 -22.95 -19.76 -23.34
N ILE A 69 -24.11 -20.38 -23.15
CA ILE A 69 -24.87 -20.34 -21.89
C ILE A 69 -24.02 -20.87 -20.72
N ALA A 70 -23.34 -22.00 -20.90
CA ALA A 70 -22.50 -22.59 -19.87
C ALA A 70 -21.33 -21.67 -19.44
N THR A 71 -20.82 -20.86 -20.37
CA THR A 71 -19.74 -19.91 -20.07
C THR A 71 -20.25 -18.72 -19.25
N THR A 72 -21.41 -18.17 -19.62
CA THR A 72 -22.03 -17.05 -18.89
C THR A 72 -22.37 -17.45 -17.45
N ILE A 73 -22.99 -18.62 -17.25
CA ILE A 73 -23.34 -19.13 -15.92
C ILE A 73 -22.09 -19.28 -15.04
N ARG A 74 -20.99 -19.82 -15.58
CA ARG A 74 -19.72 -19.94 -14.84
C ARG A 74 -19.13 -18.58 -14.48
N ALA A 75 -19.22 -17.60 -15.37
CA ALA A 75 -18.74 -16.25 -15.10
C ALA A 75 -19.54 -15.57 -13.98
N GLU A 76 -20.87 -15.71 -14.00
CA GLU A 76 -21.77 -15.20 -12.96
C GLU A 76 -21.49 -15.86 -11.60
N GLN A 77 -21.39 -17.19 -11.55
CA GLN A 77 -21.07 -17.93 -10.33
C GLN A 77 -19.72 -17.52 -9.74
N ASN A 78 -18.70 -17.26 -10.58
CA ASN A 78 -17.41 -16.78 -10.12
C ASN A 78 -17.48 -15.36 -9.55
N ILE A 79 -18.30 -14.48 -10.13
CA ILE A 79 -18.53 -13.13 -9.61
C ILE A 79 -19.24 -13.18 -8.26
N ASP A 80 -20.29 -14.00 -8.14
CA ASP A 80 -21.05 -14.16 -6.90
C ASP A 80 -20.20 -14.74 -5.77
N GLY A 81 -19.40 -15.78 -6.07
CA GLY A 81 -18.47 -16.38 -5.11
C GLY A 81 -17.41 -15.38 -4.61
N ARG A 82 -16.83 -14.58 -5.50
CA ARG A 82 -15.86 -13.53 -5.13
C ARG A 82 -16.50 -12.43 -4.30
N THR A 83 -17.70 -11.99 -4.68
CA THR A 83 -18.42 -10.92 -3.98
C THR A 83 -18.86 -11.38 -2.58
N SER A 84 -19.31 -12.63 -2.45
CA SER A 84 -19.62 -13.25 -1.15
C SER A 84 -18.37 -13.32 -0.26
N SER A 85 -17.23 -13.73 -0.83
CA SER A 85 -15.95 -13.76 -0.11
C SER A 85 -15.52 -12.37 0.38
N TRP A 86 -15.66 -11.33 -0.44
CA TRP A 86 -15.33 -9.97 -0.04
C TRP A 86 -16.26 -9.40 1.04
N ARG A 87 -17.56 -9.65 0.93
CA ARG A 87 -18.53 -9.26 1.98
C ARG A 87 -18.22 -9.95 3.30
N GLY A 88 -17.96 -11.27 3.28
CA GLY A 88 -17.57 -12.02 4.47
C GLY A 88 -16.28 -11.48 5.10
N ARG A 89 -15.28 -11.16 4.28
CA ARG A 89 -14.02 -10.55 4.77
C ARG A 89 -14.22 -9.17 5.37
N ALA A 90 -15.08 -8.33 4.77
CA ALA A 90 -15.39 -7.00 5.30
C ALA A 90 -16.09 -7.09 6.66
N ILE A 91 -17.10 -7.95 6.80
CA ILE A 91 -17.81 -8.16 8.08
C ILE A 91 -16.86 -8.66 9.17
N ASN A 92 -15.97 -9.62 8.84
CA ASN A 92 -14.99 -10.10 9.81
C ASN A 92 -14.00 -9.00 10.21
N ALA A 93 -13.51 -8.20 9.25
CA ALA A 93 -12.62 -7.07 9.54
C ALA A 93 -13.30 -6.02 10.43
N GLU A 94 -14.57 -5.70 10.17
CA GLU A 94 -15.36 -4.79 11.02
C GLU A 94 -15.54 -5.34 12.43
N ALA A 95 -15.83 -6.64 12.58
CA ALA A 95 -15.95 -7.27 13.89
C ALA A 95 -14.63 -7.22 14.67
N HIS A 96 -13.49 -7.50 14.01
CA HIS A 96 -12.17 -7.36 14.61
C HIS A 96 -11.86 -5.92 15.00
N ALA A 97 -12.16 -4.94 14.15
CA ALA A 97 -11.94 -3.53 14.44
C ALA A 97 -12.77 -3.06 15.64
N LYS A 98 -14.05 -3.47 15.74
CA LYS A 98 -14.90 -3.19 16.90
C LYS A 98 -14.34 -3.80 18.18
N LYS A 99 -13.89 -5.07 18.12
CA LYS A 99 -13.26 -5.73 19.27
C LYS A 99 -12.01 -5.00 19.73
N LEU A 100 -11.09 -4.68 18.81
CA LEU A 100 -9.86 -3.95 19.14
C LEU A 100 -10.15 -2.57 19.74
N LYS A 101 -11.17 -1.88 19.24
CA LYS A 101 -11.60 -0.58 19.79
C LYS A 101 -12.14 -0.73 21.22
N ALA A 102 -12.88 -1.79 21.51
CA ALA A 102 -13.35 -2.08 22.86
C ALA A 102 -12.19 -2.42 23.80
N ASP A 103 -11.26 -3.28 23.36
CA ASP A 103 -10.08 -3.67 24.14
C ASP A 103 -9.17 -2.45 24.44
N LEU A 104 -9.03 -1.51 23.48
CA LEU A 104 -8.32 -0.25 23.70
C LEU A 104 -9.01 0.63 24.74
N ALA A 105 -10.33 0.80 24.65
CA ALA A 105 -11.08 1.60 25.61
C ALA A 105 -11.00 1.02 27.04
N GLU A 106 -11.05 -0.30 27.20
CA GLU A 106 -10.85 -0.97 28.49
C GLU A 106 -9.44 -0.72 29.04
N ARG A 107 -8.42 -0.83 28.19
CA ARG A 107 -7.03 -0.56 28.58
C ARG A 107 -6.82 0.89 28.98
N ASP A 108 -7.36 1.84 28.22
CA ASP A 108 -7.25 3.27 28.53
C ASP A 108 -7.95 3.60 29.86
N SER A 109 -9.12 3.01 30.12
CA SER A 109 -9.80 3.15 31.42
C SER A 109 -8.92 2.61 32.55
N ARG A 110 -8.34 1.42 32.38
CA ARG A 110 -7.48 0.80 33.40
C ARG A 110 -6.20 1.61 33.63
N ILE A 111 -5.61 2.18 32.57
CA ILE A 111 -4.46 3.07 32.69
C ILE A 111 -4.85 4.32 33.46
N ALA A 112 -5.99 4.94 33.16
CA ALA A 112 -6.49 6.11 33.88
C ALA A 112 -6.71 5.80 35.37
N ASP A 113 -7.33 4.67 35.69
CA ASP A 113 -7.56 4.23 37.07
C ASP A 113 -6.26 4.00 37.82
N LEU A 114 -5.30 3.28 37.21
CA LEU A 114 -3.99 3.03 37.81
C LEU A 114 -3.21 4.33 37.99
N THR A 115 -3.30 5.24 37.02
CA THR A 115 -2.65 6.55 37.10
C THR A 115 -3.25 7.36 38.24
N GLY A 116 -4.57 7.39 38.38
CA GLY A 116 -5.27 8.07 39.47
C GLY A 116 -5.01 7.48 40.86
N GLN A 117 -4.45 6.27 40.95
CA GLN A 117 -4.05 5.64 42.22
C GLN A 117 -2.58 5.94 42.62
N LEU A 118 -1.80 6.60 41.77
CA LEU A 118 -0.39 6.90 42.05
C LEU A 118 -0.28 8.16 42.93
N TYR A 119 -0.39 7.95 44.24
CA TYR A 119 -0.10 8.95 45.27
C TYR A 119 1.23 8.66 45.98
N ASP A 120 1.92 9.72 46.40
CA ASP A 120 3.06 9.63 47.31
C ASP A 120 2.59 9.41 48.76
N PRO A 121 3.49 9.07 49.70
CA PRO A 121 3.14 8.90 51.12
C PRO A 121 2.55 10.13 51.80
N ASN A 122 2.65 11.32 51.20
CA ASN A 122 2.12 12.58 51.70
C ASN A 122 0.77 12.94 51.06
N GLY A 123 0.19 12.06 50.23
CA GLY A 123 -1.09 12.26 49.54
C GLY A 123 -1.01 13.13 48.29
N THR A 124 0.18 13.38 47.76
CA THR A 124 0.41 14.14 46.52
C THR A 124 0.35 13.20 45.32
N HIS A 125 -0.37 13.58 44.27
CA HIS A 125 -0.46 12.79 43.05
C HIS A 125 0.89 12.81 42.30
N LEU A 126 1.50 11.64 42.12
CA LEU A 126 2.87 11.47 41.64
C LEU A 126 3.08 11.99 40.22
N VAL A 127 2.04 11.96 39.38
CA VAL A 127 2.11 12.45 37.99
C VAL A 127 2.29 13.96 37.97
N ASP A 128 1.52 14.68 38.79
CA ASP A 128 1.58 16.14 38.87
C ASP A 128 2.91 16.59 39.46
N GLU A 129 3.40 15.87 40.47
CA GLU A 129 4.71 16.13 41.05
C GLU A 129 5.85 15.88 40.04
N ASN A 130 5.76 14.81 39.24
CA ASN A 130 6.75 14.56 38.19
C ASN A 130 6.74 15.65 37.11
N ALA A 131 5.56 16.11 36.69
CA ALA A 131 5.40 17.23 35.78
C ALA A 131 6.00 18.52 36.35
N ARG A 132 5.72 18.81 37.63
CA ARG A 132 6.29 19.96 38.36
C ARG A 132 7.81 19.90 38.42
N LEU A 133 8.37 18.75 38.82
CA LEU A 133 9.82 18.54 38.92
C LEU A 133 10.52 18.70 37.57
N ARG A 134 9.92 18.19 36.48
CA ARG A 134 10.45 18.41 35.12
C ARG A 134 10.45 19.88 34.72
N GLY A 135 9.39 20.62 35.06
CA GLY A 135 9.32 22.07 34.83
C GLY A 135 10.42 22.82 35.59
N LEU A 136 10.60 22.52 36.88
CA LEU A 136 11.67 23.12 37.69
C LEU A 136 13.06 22.79 37.14
N LEU A 137 13.29 21.55 36.72
CA LEU A 137 14.56 21.12 36.13
C LEU A 137 14.84 21.83 34.79
N ALA A 138 13.82 22.07 33.97
CA ALA A 138 13.95 22.84 32.74
C ALA A 138 14.36 24.29 33.01
N VAL A 139 13.70 24.96 33.96
CA VAL A 139 14.03 26.33 34.38
C VAL A 139 15.45 26.40 34.96
N ALA A 140 15.80 25.47 35.85
CA ALA A 140 17.14 25.43 36.45
C ALA A 140 18.23 25.25 35.39
N ASN A 141 18.02 24.37 34.41
CA ASN A 141 18.94 24.17 33.30
C ASN A 141 19.06 25.41 32.41
N GLN A 142 17.96 26.13 32.18
CA GLN A 142 17.99 27.38 31.42
C GLN A 142 18.81 28.44 32.15
N ASN A 143 18.54 28.65 33.44
CA ASN A 143 19.28 29.58 34.28
C ASN A 143 20.78 29.24 34.33
N LEU A 144 21.14 27.95 34.39
CA LEU A 144 22.53 27.51 34.36
C LEU A 144 23.21 27.88 33.03
N LYS A 145 22.54 27.66 31.90
CA LYS A 145 23.06 28.08 30.59
C LYS A 145 23.26 29.59 30.51
N ASP A 146 22.29 30.36 30.99
CA ASP A 146 22.34 31.83 30.97
C ASP A 146 23.46 32.36 31.86
N ALA A 147 23.62 31.80 33.07
CA ALA A 147 24.75 32.13 33.93
C ALA A 147 26.10 31.77 33.28
N HIS A 148 26.17 30.64 32.55
CA HIS A 148 27.39 30.24 31.86
C HIS A 148 27.76 31.19 30.72
N THR A 149 26.78 31.64 29.93
CA THR A 149 27.02 32.61 28.85
C THR A 149 27.41 33.99 29.40
N GLU A 150 26.83 34.41 30.51
CA GLU A 150 27.20 35.64 31.21
C GLU A 150 28.65 35.58 31.71
N VAL A 151 29.03 34.50 32.40
CA VAL A 151 30.42 34.28 32.87
C VAL A 151 31.41 34.31 31.70
N GLN A 152 31.09 33.66 30.58
CA GLN A 152 31.95 33.71 29.38
C GLN A 152 32.09 35.13 28.83
N THR A 153 31.00 35.91 28.83
CA THR A 153 31.00 37.29 28.35
C THR A 153 31.84 38.19 29.25
N LEU A 154 31.68 38.07 30.56
CA LEU A 154 32.47 38.81 31.54
C LEU A 154 33.95 38.47 31.46
N ASN A 155 34.31 37.20 31.29
CA ASN A 155 35.71 36.78 31.11
C ASN A 155 36.32 37.40 29.84
N ARG A 156 35.61 37.37 28.71
CA ARG A 156 36.08 38.02 27.47
C ARG A 156 36.28 39.53 27.65
N SER A 157 35.35 40.18 28.35
CA SER A 157 35.46 41.62 28.67
C SER A 157 36.67 41.91 29.56
N LEU A 158 36.89 41.10 30.59
CA LEU A 158 38.04 41.22 31.49
C LEU A 158 39.37 41.02 30.75
N ASP A 159 39.45 40.04 29.86
CA ASP A 159 40.65 39.78 29.06
C ASP A 159 40.92 40.93 28.08
N ALA A 160 39.89 41.50 27.46
CA ALA A 160 40.01 42.68 26.61
C ALA A 160 40.50 43.90 27.41
N ALA A 161 39.93 44.14 28.60
CA ALA A 161 40.37 45.23 29.49
C ALA A 161 41.83 45.05 29.92
N ARG A 162 42.24 43.85 30.31
CA ARG A 162 43.64 43.51 30.65
C ARG A 162 44.58 43.75 29.47
N ALA A 163 44.19 43.33 28.27
CA ALA A 163 44.98 43.55 27.06
C ALA A 163 45.12 45.04 26.71
N ASN A 164 44.05 45.83 26.88
CA ASN A 164 44.10 47.29 26.71
C ASN A 164 45.08 47.94 27.69
N VAL A 165 44.99 47.61 28.99
CA VAL A 165 45.92 48.12 30.02
C VAL A 165 47.38 47.76 29.69
N LYS A 166 47.64 46.52 29.25
CA LYS A 166 48.98 46.09 28.84
C LYS A 166 49.49 46.91 27.65
N ARG A 167 48.64 47.17 26.65
CA ARG A 167 48.99 47.98 25.47
C ARG A 167 49.28 49.44 25.84
N GLU A 168 48.44 50.07 26.66
CA GLU A 168 48.66 51.44 27.14
C GLU A 168 49.95 51.57 27.95
N ARG A 169 50.24 50.60 28.85
CA ARG A 169 51.52 50.55 29.56
C ARG A 169 52.71 50.48 28.60
N GLN A 170 52.65 49.61 27.58
CA GLN A 170 53.72 49.49 26.60
C GLN A 170 53.91 50.80 25.81
N ARG A 171 52.81 51.45 25.42
CA ARG A 171 52.86 52.74 24.71
C ARG A 171 53.51 53.83 25.56
N ASN A 172 53.12 53.94 26.83
CA ASN A 172 53.68 54.92 27.77
C ASN A 172 55.18 54.69 27.97
N VAL A 173 55.60 53.42 28.12
CA VAL A 173 57.01 53.04 28.18
C VAL A 173 57.77 53.49 26.92
N THR A 174 57.26 53.17 25.73
CA THR A 174 57.91 53.58 24.47
C THR A 174 57.99 55.10 24.34
N GLN A 175 56.95 55.84 24.75
CA GLN A 175 56.95 57.31 24.69
C GLN A 175 57.96 57.94 25.65
N LEU A 176 58.09 57.42 26.86
CA LEU A 176 59.09 57.89 27.84
C LEU A 176 60.51 57.68 27.31
N PHE A 177 60.81 56.50 26.78
CA PHE A 177 62.15 56.20 26.26
C PHE A 177 62.45 56.85 24.89
N ALA A 178 61.42 57.18 24.09
CA ALA A 178 61.60 57.94 22.85
C ALA A 178 61.83 59.44 23.08
N ALA A 179 61.32 60.01 24.19
CA ALA A 179 61.55 61.41 24.56
C ALA A 179 62.98 61.66 25.09
N ASP A 180 63.64 60.63 25.63
CA ASP A 180 65.01 60.71 26.18
C ASP A 180 66.14 60.59 25.12
N HIS A 181 65.81 60.52 23.84
CA HIS A 181 66.78 60.56 22.74
C HIS A 181 66.53 61.74 21.80
N PRO A 182 67.22 62.89 21.98
CA PRO A 182 67.16 63.96 21.01
C PRO A 182 67.93 63.55 19.75
N ILE A 183 67.29 63.69 18.59
CA ILE A 183 67.90 63.47 17.28
C ILE A 183 69.03 64.51 17.11
N PRO A 184 70.29 64.11 16.89
CA PRO A 184 71.35 65.07 16.64
C PRO A 184 71.19 65.67 15.25
N SER A 185 71.18 67.00 15.16
CA SER A 185 71.40 67.76 13.93
C SER A 185 72.48 68.80 14.20
#